data_AF-A0A7S4D0K4-F1
#
_entry.id   AF-A0A7S4D0K4-F1
#
_cell.length_a   1.000
_cell.length_b   1.000
_cell.length_c   1.000
_cell.angle_alpha   90.00
_cell.angle_beta   90.00
_cell.angle_gamma   90.00
#
_symmetry.space_group_name_H-M   'P 1'
#
loop_
_entity.id
_entity.type
_entity.pdbx_description
1 polymer ?
#
loop_
_entity_poly.entity_id
_entity_poly.type
_entity_poly.pdbx_seq_one_letter_code
_entity_poly.pdbx_strand_id
1 'polypeptide(L)'
;MADDDHDRDVERLQKEKQRAEAQLREAEQNSLRTRKVLDTLLQDSTSFHMSARVRPFSELELQRQSYNIVQCHMDEGLVELLEVRNDGTMKVQFDDLFDSTDSCSSNFASQETVYNKVGRPLLDFAFQGFNATLLGFGQTSSG
;
A
#
# COMPACT_ATOMS: atom_id res chain seq x y z
N MET A 1 61.02 -26.15 -16.68
CA MET A 1 59.78 -26.58 -17.35
C MET A 1 58.63 -26.86 -16.37
N ALA A 2 58.91 -26.99 -15.05
CA ALA A 2 57.87 -27.14 -14.02
C ALA A 2 57.42 -25.80 -13.39
N ASP A 3 58.19 -24.71 -13.53
CA ASP A 3 57.86 -23.41 -12.92
C ASP A 3 56.73 -22.66 -13.64
N ASP A 4 56.57 -22.86 -14.97
CA ASP A 4 55.52 -22.23 -15.78
C ASP A 4 54.10 -22.78 -15.51
N ASP A 5 53.99 -23.98 -14.94
CA ASP A 5 52.69 -24.55 -14.54
C ASP A 5 52.20 -23.96 -13.21
N HIS A 6 53.12 -23.65 -12.29
CA HIS A 6 52.75 -23.11 -10.98
C HIS A 6 52.24 -21.66 -11.08
N ASP A 7 52.86 -20.83 -11.91
CA ASP A 7 52.43 -19.44 -12.11
C ASP A 7 51.05 -19.34 -12.78
N ARG A 8 50.73 -20.26 -13.70
CA ARG A 8 49.40 -20.33 -14.35
C ARG A 8 48.30 -20.78 -13.39
N ASP A 9 48.61 -21.70 -12.48
CA ASP A 9 47.68 -22.13 -11.44
C ASP A 9 47.41 -21.01 -10.42
N VAL A 10 48.45 -20.25 -10.05
CA VAL A 10 48.30 -19.08 -9.18
C VAL A 10 47.43 -18.00 -9.84
N GLU A 11 47.64 -17.73 -11.13
CA GLU A 11 46.85 -16.75 -11.88
C GLU A 11 45.37 -17.18 -12.01
N ARG A 12 45.12 -18.47 -12.22
CA ARG A 12 43.77 -19.04 -12.28
C ARG A 12 43.04 -18.89 -10.94
N LEU A 13 43.71 -19.22 -9.84
CA LEU A 13 43.16 -19.08 -8.48
C LEU A 13 42.90 -17.62 -8.12
N GLN A 14 43.78 -16.69 -8.52
CA GLN A 14 43.56 -15.26 -8.32
C GLN A 14 42.34 -14.74 -9.09
N LYS A 15 42.15 -15.20 -10.34
CA LYS A 15 41.01 -14.81 -11.17
C LYS A 15 39.70 -15.38 -10.66
N GLU A 16 39.69 -16.60 -10.15
CA GLU A 16 38.52 -17.22 -9.50
C GLU A 16 38.17 -16.51 -8.20
N LYS A 17 39.17 -16.21 -7.36
CA LYS A 17 38.98 -15.43 -6.13
C LYS A 17 38.38 -14.04 -6.42
N GLN A 18 38.90 -13.32 -7.41
CA GLN A 18 38.37 -12.01 -7.79
C GLN A 18 36.92 -12.08 -8.29
N ARG A 19 36.55 -13.12 -9.04
CA ARG A 19 35.18 -13.32 -9.52
C ARG A 19 34.23 -13.61 -8.36
N ALA A 20 34.62 -14.48 -7.43
CA ALA A 20 33.81 -14.80 -6.25
C ALA A 20 33.62 -13.56 -5.35
N GLU A 21 34.67 -12.77 -5.14
CA GLU A 21 34.60 -11.51 -4.37
C GLU A 21 33.76 -10.43 -5.05
N ALA A 22 33.71 -10.40 -6.39
CA ALA A 22 32.85 -9.49 -7.13
C ALA A 22 31.38 -9.89 -6.99
N GLN A 23 31.07 -11.18 -7.11
CA GLN A 23 29.71 -11.70 -6.93
C GLN A 23 29.20 -11.50 -5.50
N LEU A 24 30.05 -11.72 -4.50
CA LEU A 24 29.69 -11.50 -3.10
C LEU A 24 29.38 -10.02 -2.82
N ARG A 25 30.21 -9.10 -3.32
CA ARG A 25 29.98 -7.64 -3.18
C ARG A 25 28.70 -7.19 -3.88
N GLU A 26 28.39 -7.74 -5.04
CA GLU A 26 27.15 -7.45 -5.75
C GLU A 26 25.92 -7.95 -4.99
N ALA A 27 25.99 -9.16 -4.44
CA ALA A 27 24.92 -9.72 -3.59
C ALA A 27 24.72 -8.92 -2.30
N GLU A 28 25.81 -8.50 -1.64
CA GLU A 28 25.76 -7.63 -0.45
C GLU A 28 25.16 -6.26 -0.78
N GLN A 29 25.54 -5.65 -1.90
CA GLN A 29 24.96 -4.39 -2.37
C GLN A 29 23.46 -4.52 -2.69
N ASN A 30 23.05 -5.61 -3.33
CA ASN A 30 21.63 -5.87 -3.59
C ASN A 30 20.86 -6.10 -2.29
N SER A 31 21.43 -6.84 -1.33
CA SER A 31 20.83 -7.04 0.00
C SER A 31 20.68 -5.73 0.77
N LEU A 32 21.72 -4.87 0.78
CA LEU A 32 21.64 -3.56 1.42
C LEU A 32 20.65 -2.62 0.73
N ARG A 33 20.54 -2.68 -0.60
CA ARG A 33 19.53 -1.91 -1.35
C ARG A 33 18.13 -2.36 -0.95
N THR A 34 17.86 -3.66 -0.94
CA THR A 34 16.56 -4.21 -0.53
C THR A 34 16.24 -3.82 0.91
N ARG A 35 17.21 -3.92 1.83
CA ARG A 35 17.04 -3.47 3.22
C ARG A 35 16.76 -1.98 3.34
N LYS A 36 17.46 -1.12 2.59
CA LYS A 36 17.20 0.32 2.61
C LYS A 36 15.83 0.69 2.05
N VAL A 37 15.42 0.04 0.96
CA VAL A 37 14.06 0.21 0.43
C VAL A 37 13.06 -0.21 1.49
N LEU A 38 13.31 -1.32 2.18
CA LEU A 38 12.47 -1.80 3.26
C LEU A 38 12.41 -0.88 4.47
N ASP A 39 13.55 -0.41 4.95
CA ASP A 39 13.61 0.53 6.06
C ASP A 39 12.94 1.86 5.69
N THR A 40 13.01 2.29 4.43
CA THR A 40 12.27 3.48 3.96
C THR A 40 10.75 3.21 3.96
N LEU A 41 10.31 2.02 3.53
CA LEU A 41 8.90 1.61 3.59
C LEU A 41 8.39 1.41 5.03
N LEU A 42 9.29 1.10 5.97
CA LEU A 42 8.98 0.88 7.38
C LEU A 42 9.19 2.12 8.27
N GLN A 43 9.89 3.14 7.79
CA GLN A 43 10.19 4.39 8.52
C GLN A 43 9.00 5.35 8.61
N ASP A 44 7.99 5.17 7.77
CA ASP A 44 6.68 5.83 7.93
C ASP A 44 5.90 5.07 9.02
N SER A 45 6.06 5.49 10.26
CA SER A 45 5.57 4.80 11.45
C SER A 45 4.03 4.58 11.49
N THR A 46 3.60 3.32 11.68
CA THR A 46 2.55 2.76 12.60
C THR A 46 1.55 1.75 11.99
N SER A 47 0.92 0.95 12.87
CA SER A 47 0.63 -0.49 12.77
C SER A 47 -0.45 -1.00 11.80
N PHE A 48 -1.14 -0.14 11.04
CA PHE A 48 -2.15 -0.50 10.04
C PHE A 48 -2.57 0.76 9.26
N HIS A 49 -2.93 0.59 7.99
CA HIS A 49 -3.50 1.63 7.13
C HIS A 49 -5.02 1.56 7.17
N MET A 50 -5.70 2.68 7.42
CA MET A 50 -7.14 2.75 7.57
C MET A 50 -7.75 3.68 6.52
N SER A 51 -8.44 3.08 5.55
CA SER A 51 -9.17 3.82 4.51
C SER A 51 -10.68 3.73 4.71
N ALA A 52 -11.39 4.81 4.39
CA ALA A 52 -12.86 4.83 4.35
C ALA A 52 -13.37 4.97 2.92
N ARG A 53 -14.52 4.35 2.64
CA ARG A 53 -15.22 4.48 1.37
C ARG A 53 -16.70 4.69 1.59
N VAL A 54 -17.25 5.70 0.92
CA VAL A 54 -18.68 5.99 0.93
C VAL A 54 -19.30 5.48 -0.35
N ARG A 55 -20.26 4.57 -0.25
CA ARG A 55 -20.98 4.00 -1.39
C ARG A 55 -22.14 4.91 -1.84
N PRO A 56 -22.60 4.82 -3.09
CA PRO A 56 -23.79 5.54 -3.52
C PRO A 56 -25.04 4.95 -2.83
N PHE A 57 -26.13 5.70 -2.87
CA PHE A 57 -27.42 5.19 -2.44
C PHE A 57 -27.85 3.99 -3.30
N SER A 58 -28.41 3.00 -2.62
CA SER A 58 -29.13 1.89 -3.24
C SER A 58 -30.48 2.35 -3.77
N GLU A 59 -31.05 1.61 -4.72
CA GLU A 59 -32.37 1.89 -5.27
C GLU A 59 -33.44 1.99 -4.17
N LEU A 60 -33.35 1.12 -3.14
CA LEU A 60 -34.30 1.13 -2.03
C LEU A 60 -34.17 2.39 -1.16
N GLU A 61 -32.96 2.89 -0.93
CA GLU A 61 -32.73 4.13 -0.17
C GLU A 61 -33.26 5.34 -0.94
N LEU A 62 -33.06 5.38 -2.27
CA LEU A 62 -33.61 6.40 -3.16
C LEU A 62 -35.14 6.38 -3.16
N GLN A 63 -35.76 5.19 -3.28
CA GLN A 63 -37.21 5.02 -3.22
C GLN A 63 -37.81 5.50 -1.89
N ARG A 64 -37.08 5.30 -0.79
CA ARG A 64 -37.47 5.76 0.55
C ARG A 64 -37.18 7.23 0.81
N GLN A 65 -36.62 7.95 -0.17
CA GLN A 65 -36.21 9.34 -0.02
C GLN A 65 -35.26 9.55 1.18
N SER A 66 -34.34 8.61 1.36
CA SER A 66 -33.30 8.72 2.40
C SER A 66 -32.38 9.89 2.09
N TYR A 67 -31.87 10.56 3.13
CA TYR A 67 -30.93 11.67 2.99
C TYR A 67 -29.53 11.25 3.41
N ASN A 68 -28.52 11.92 2.85
CA ASN A 68 -27.12 11.62 3.14
C ASN A 68 -26.72 12.29 4.46
N ILE A 69 -26.19 11.50 5.39
CA ILE A 69 -25.67 11.96 6.68
C ILE A 69 -24.14 11.95 6.72
N VAL A 70 -23.46 11.64 5.62
CA VAL A 70 -22.02 11.56 5.53
C VAL A 70 -21.52 12.70 4.66
N GLN A 71 -20.62 13.50 5.21
CA GLN A 71 -19.91 14.55 4.49
C GLN A 71 -18.42 14.19 4.42
N CYS A 72 -17.89 14.20 3.20
CA CYS A 72 -16.49 13.88 2.91
C CYS A 72 -15.70 15.17 2.69
N HIS A 73 -14.68 15.39 3.50
CA HIS A 73 -13.70 16.47 3.33
C HIS A 73 -12.42 15.86 2.76
N MET A 74 -12.38 15.76 1.43
CA MET A 74 -11.34 15.01 0.70
C MET A 74 -9.93 15.55 0.93
N ASP A 75 -9.78 16.86 1.08
CA ASP A 75 -8.48 17.53 1.29
C ASP A 75 -7.86 17.21 2.65
N GLU A 76 -8.68 16.84 3.63
CA GLU A 76 -8.27 16.58 5.02
C GLU A 76 -8.30 15.08 5.36
N GLY A 77 -8.77 14.22 4.45
CA GLY A 77 -9.01 12.79 4.75
C GLY A 77 -10.07 12.59 5.85
N LEU A 78 -10.97 13.56 6.02
CA LEU A 78 -11.90 13.62 7.14
C LEU A 78 -13.32 13.26 6.70
N VAL A 79 -13.94 12.36 7.45
CA VAL A 79 -15.37 12.02 7.32
C VAL A 79 -16.13 12.63 8.48
N GLU A 80 -17.19 13.36 8.17
CA GLU A 80 -18.10 13.95 9.14
C GLU A 80 -19.49 13.29 9.02
N LEU A 81 -19.95 12.70 10.11
CA LEU A 81 -21.28 12.14 10.27
C LEU A 81 -22.20 13.20 10.89
N LEU A 82 -23.19 13.61 10.11
CA LEU A 82 -24.22 14.57 10.47
C LEU A 82 -25.28 13.86 11.33
N GLU A 83 -25.78 14.58 12.34
CA GLU A 83 -26.90 14.15 13.18
C GLU A 83 -26.72 12.80 13.91
N VAL A 84 -25.57 12.63 14.58
CA VAL A 84 -25.40 11.49 15.50
C VAL A 84 -26.32 11.73 16.70
N ARG A 85 -27.45 10.99 16.73
CA ARG A 85 -28.50 10.94 17.77
C ARG A 85 -28.23 11.86 18.97
N ASN A 86 -28.80 13.06 18.93
CA ASN A 86 -28.87 14.07 20.00
C ASN A 86 -27.57 14.81 20.40
N ASP A 87 -26.39 14.45 19.90
CA ASP A 87 -25.11 14.99 20.40
C ASP A 87 -24.25 15.74 19.36
N GLY A 88 -24.77 15.98 18.15
CA GLY A 88 -24.13 16.81 17.13
C GLY A 88 -23.47 16.02 15.99
N THR A 89 -22.33 16.52 15.49
CA THR A 89 -21.56 15.95 14.37
C THR A 89 -20.40 15.11 14.90
N MET A 90 -20.17 13.92 14.35
CA MET A 90 -18.99 13.09 14.66
C MET A 90 -17.97 13.16 13.52
N LYS A 91 -16.71 13.45 13.83
CA LYS A 91 -15.62 13.54 12.85
C LYS A 91 -14.63 12.40 13.05
N VAL A 92 -14.27 11.72 11.98
CA VAL A 92 -13.30 10.63 11.96
C VAL A 92 -12.31 10.85 10.83
N GLN A 93 -11.02 10.75 11.13
CA GLN A 93 -9.93 10.92 10.17
C GLN A 93 -9.42 9.56 9.68
N PHE A 94 -9.15 9.49 8.38
CA PHE A 94 -8.65 8.30 7.70
C PHE A 94 -7.40 8.65 6.91
N ASP A 95 -6.58 7.63 6.62
CA ASP A 95 -5.39 7.80 5.77
C ASP A 95 -5.79 8.06 4.32
N ASP A 96 -6.86 7.40 3.86
CA ASP A 96 -7.49 7.64 2.56
C ASP A 96 -9.01 7.68 2.69
N LEU A 97 -9.62 8.57 1.92
CA LEU A 97 -11.06 8.69 1.79
C LEU A 97 -11.48 8.51 0.33
N PHE A 98 -12.47 7.64 0.09
CA PHE A 98 -12.97 7.31 -1.24
C PHE A 98 -14.44 7.71 -1.43
N ASP A 99 -14.59 8.75 -2.24
CA ASP A 99 -15.81 9.32 -2.83
C ASP A 99 -16.56 8.45 -3.87
N SER A 100 -17.32 7.40 -3.55
CA SER A 100 -18.03 6.61 -4.61
C SER A 100 -19.50 6.99 -4.83
N THR A 101 -19.98 8.13 -4.33
CA THR A 101 -21.42 8.47 -4.35
C THR A 101 -21.93 8.97 -5.70
N ASP A 102 -21.13 9.72 -6.46
CA ASP A 102 -21.51 10.29 -7.75
C ASP A 102 -20.45 10.04 -8.82
N SER A 103 -20.78 9.23 -9.83
CA SER A 103 -19.88 8.92 -10.95
C SER A 103 -19.54 10.13 -11.84
N CYS A 104 -20.31 11.20 -11.76
CA CYS A 104 -20.06 12.44 -12.50
C CYS A 104 -19.13 13.41 -11.73
N SER A 105 -18.89 13.17 -10.45
CA SER A 105 -18.00 13.98 -9.63
C SER A 105 -16.54 13.83 -10.08
N SER A 106 -15.78 14.93 -10.06
CA SER A 106 -14.33 14.89 -10.31
C SER A 106 -13.57 14.07 -9.26
N ASN A 107 -14.16 13.91 -8.07
CA ASN A 107 -13.56 13.19 -6.95
C ASN A 107 -14.06 11.73 -6.87
N PHE A 108 -14.75 11.24 -7.90
CA PHE A 108 -15.31 9.89 -7.90
C PHE A 108 -14.22 8.83 -7.77
N ALA A 109 -14.34 8.00 -6.73
CA ALA A 109 -13.49 6.86 -6.49
C ALA A 109 -14.10 5.61 -7.12
N SER A 110 -13.54 5.20 -8.25
CA SER A 110 -13.87 3.93 -8.90
C SER A 110 -13.24 2.73 -8.17
N GLN A 111 -13.66 1.50 -8.51
CA GLN A 111 -12.98 0.29 -8.04
C GLN A 111 -11.49 0.29 -8.41
N GLU A 112 -11.15 0.78 -9.60
CA GLU A 112 -9.77 0.87 -10.06
C GLU A 112 -8.97 1.87 -9.21
N THR A 113 -9.56 3.02 -8.88
CA THR A 113 -8.95 4.02 -7.98
C THR A 113 -8.64 3.42 -6.61
N VAL A 114 -9.61 2.72 -6.01
CA VAL A 114 -9.44 2.05 -4.70
C VAL A 114 -8.38 0.96 -4.78
N TYR A 115 -8.40 0.13 -5.82
CA TYR A 115 -7.40 -0.92 -6.02
C TYR A 115 -5.99 -0.36 -6.19
N ASN A 116 -5.81 0.66 -7.03
CA ASN A 116 -4.48 1.22 -7.27
C ASN A 116 -3.89 1.88 -6.01
N LYS A 117 -4.75 2.41 -5.14
CA LYS A 117 -4.34 3.08 -3.92
C LYS A 117 -4.10 2.12 -2.75
N VAL A 118 -5.00 1.15 -2.53
CA VAL A 118 -4.96 0.23 -1.38
C VAL A 118 -4.51 -1.18 -1.78
N GLY A 119 -5.04 -1.73 -2.86
CA GLY A 119 -4.79 -3.12 -3.26
C GLY A 119 -3.39 -3.34 -3.88
N ARG A 120 -2.95 -2.45 -4.75
CA ARG A 120 -1.67 -2.59 -5.48
C ARG A 120 -0.45 -2.59 -4.55
N PRO A 121 -0.32 -1.70 -3.54
CA PRO A 121 0.78 -1.76 -2.58
C PRO A 121 0.82 -3.08 -1.81
N LEU A 122 -0.33 -3.66 -1.46
CA LEU A 122 -0.39 -4.95 -0.76
C LEU A 122 0.13 -6.10 -1.64
N LEU A 123 -0.13 -6.06 -2.95
CA LEU A 123 0.47 -7.03 -3.88
C LEU A 123 1.98 -6.84 -4.01
N ASP A 124 2.45 -5.59 -4.07
CA ASP A 124 3.89 -5.30 -4.09
C ASP A 124 4.59 -5.81 -2.83
N PHE A 125 3.95 -5.71 -1.66
CA PHE A 125 4.43 -6.32 -0.41
C PHE A 125 4.44 -7.85 -0.47
N ALA A 126 3.38 -8.46 -1.00
CA ALA A 126 3.32 -9.91 -1.17
C ALA A 126 4.47 -10.43 -2.07
N PHE A 127 4.76 -9.74 -3.18
CA PHE A 127 5.87 -10.11 -4.08
C PHE A 127 7.26 -9.92 -3.46
N GLN A 128 7.40 -9.01 -2.50
CA GLN A 128 8.63 -8.83 -1.73
C GLN A 128 8.78 -9.83 -0.57
N GLY A 129 7.79 -10.70 -0.37
CA GLY A 129 7.81 -11.74 0.66
C GLY A 129 7.22 -11.33 2.01
N PHE A 130 6.45 -10.23 2.07
CA PHE A 130 5.72 -9.81 3.27
C PHE A 130 4.35 -10.46 3.35
N ASN A 131 3.85 -10.58 4.58
CA ASN A 131 2.44 -10.91 4.81
C ASN A 131 1.61 -9.62 4.74
N ALA A 132 0.72 -9.56 3.76
CA ALA A 132 -0.21 -8.46 3.58
C ALA A 132 -1.64 -8.93 3.88
N THR A 133 -2.40 -8.12 4.63
CA THR A 133 -3.80 -8.41 5.00
C THR A 133 -4.65 -7.18 4.73
N LEU A 134 -5.78 -7.37 4.04
CA LEU A 134 -6.81 -6.36 3.83
C LEU A 134 -8.11 -6.81 4.48
N LEU A 135 -8.71 -5.95 5.30
CA LEU A 135 -9.98 -6.20 5.97
C LEU A 135 -11.02 -5.20 5.47
N GLY A 136 -12.14 -5.70 4.94
CA GLY A 136 -13.33 -4.90 4.71
C GLY A 136 -14.16 -4.84 5.99
N PHE A 137 -14.43 -3.64 6.50
CA PHE A 137 -15.24 -3.44 7.69
C PHE A 137 -16.39 -2.47 7.41
N GLY A 138 -17.60 -2.86 7.83
CA GLY A 138 -18.79 -2.05 7.64
C GLY A 138 -20.05 -2.83 8.02
N GLN A 139 -21.18 -2.13 8.07
CA GLN A 139 -22.48 -2.77 8.24
C GLN A 139 -22.82 -3.65 7.03
N THR A 140 -23.75 -4.60 7.20
CA THR A 140 -24.25 -5.38 6.06
C THR A 140 -24.70 -4.47 4.92
N SER A 141 -24.23 -4.77 3.69
CA SER A 141 -24.52 -4.00 2.48
C SER A 141 -23.90 -2.59 2.42
N SER A 142 -22.85 -2.30 3.19
CA SER A 142 -22.09 -1.03 3.05
C SER A 142 -21.22 -0.95 1.79
N GLY A 143 -20.93 -2.08 1.16
CA GLY A 143 -19.98 -2.21 0.04
C GLY A 143 -18.99 -3.33 0.33
#